data_AF-A0A1B2M339-F1
#
_entry.id   AF-A0A1B2M339-F1
#
_cell.length_a   1.000
_cell.length_b   1.000
_cell.length_c   1.000
_cell.angle_alpha   90.00
_cell.angle_beta   90.00
_cell.angle_gamma   90.00
#
_symmetry.space_group_name_H-M   'P 1'
#
loop_
_entity.id
_entity.type
_entity.pdbx_description
1 polymer ?
#
loop_
_entity_poly.entity_id
_entity_poly.type
_entity_poly.pdbx_seq_one_letter_code
_entity_poly.pdbx_strand_id
1 'polypeptide(L)'
;MNLLKILIYITLFFSFALKASYAKEAISATQLLESIDLSEKIKSTEGSELKLYRQHHACLAILKVYGEIGQNESIYQFKNKQLLNGVHIDYLYQLDPVDVEQHAEWSSIELMQKAKKVMVDRSVADQAALDDILHYVDDQLLEKNCQ
;
A
#
# COMPACT_ATOMS: atom_id res chain seq x y z
N MET A 1 9.83 61.27 -21.59
CA MET A 1 9.73 59.95 -20.93
C MET A 1 10.62 59.00 -21.72
N ASN A 2 11.81 58.69 -21.20
CA ASN A 2 12.93 58.16 -22.00
C ASN A 2 12.67 56.69 -22.38
N LEU A 3 12.90 56.33 -23.66
CA LEU A 3 12.75 54.96 -24.19
C LEU A 3 13.45 53.89 -23.33
N LEU A 4 14.54 54.27 -22.67
CA LEU A 4 15.28 53.40 -21.75
C LEU A 4 14.43 52.92 -20.56
N LYS A 5 13.53 53.75 -20.03
CA LYS A 5 12.65 53.37 -18.92
C LYS A 5 11.59 52.37 -19.35
N ILE A 6 11.06 52.49 -20.58
CA ILE A 6 10.05 51.58 -21.11
C ILE A 6 10.65 50.18 -21.32
N LEU A 7 11.88 50.10 -21.82
CA LEU A 7 12.57 48.81 -22.02
C LEU A 7 12.80 48.05 -20.70
N ILE A 8 13.12 48.76 -19.63
CA ILE A 8 13.34 48.20 -18.29
C ILE A 8 12.03 47.66 -17.69
N TYR A 9 10.90 48.34 -17.90
CA TYR A 9 9.60 47.86 -17.41
C TYR A 9 9.14 46.60 -18.16
N ILE A 10 9.40 46.49 -19.47
CA ILE A 10 9.00 45.32 -20.27
C ILE A 10 9.81 44.09 -19.86
N THR A 11 11.12 44.22 -19.61
CA THR A 11 11.96 43.10 -19.15
C THR A 11 11.64 42.66 -17.72
N LEU A 12 11.33 43.61 -16.82
CA LEU A 12 10.86 43.28 -15.46
C LEU A 12 9.50 42.58 -15.45
N PHE A 13 8.58 42.97 -16.34
CA PHE A 13 7.26 42.34 -16.44
C PHE A 13 7.33 40.91 -17.03
N PHE A 14 8.20 40.68 -18.02
CA PHE A 14 8.39 39.35 -18.61
C PHE A 14 9.09 38.36 -17.66
N SER A 15 9.95 38.85 -16.77
CA SER A 15 10.66 38.04 -15.76
C SER A 15 9.73 37.53 -14.65
N PHE A 16 8.57 38.17 -14.45
CA PHE A 16 7.60 37.79 -13.43
C PHE A 16 6.56 36.78 -13.94
N ALA A 17 6.35 36.69 -15.25
CA ALA A 17 5.37 35.78 -15.86
C ALA A 17 5.86 34.33 -16.04
N LEU A 18 7.18 34.07 -15.97
CA LEU A 18 7.76 32.74 -16.24
C LEU A 18 7.97 31.83 -15.01
N LYS A 19 7.55 32.24 -13.80
CA LYS A 19 7.68 31.40 -12.58
C LYS A 19 6.42 30.65 -12.18
N ALA A 20 5.40 30.59 -13.04
CA ALA A 20 4.19 29.81 -12.80
C ALA A 20 4.14 28.58 -13.71
N SER A 21 5.19 27.74 -13.67
CA SER A 21 5.10 26.40 -14.25
C SER A 21 5.82 25.41 -13.34
N TYR A 22 5.14 24.30 -13.11
CA TYR A 22 5.60 23.06 -12.46
C TYR A 22 5.65 23.06 -10.94
N ALA A 23 4.47 22.89 -10.33
CA ALA A 23 4.30 21.90 -9.26
C ALA A 23 2.80 21.55 -9.15
N LYS A 24 2.27 20.82 -10.14
CA LYS A 24 1.18 19.89 -9.81
C LYS A 24 1.85 18.76 -9.02
N GLU A 25 2.00 18.95 -7.72
CA GLU A 25 2.07 17.79 -6.83
C GLU A 25 0.72 17.10 -6.97
N ALA A 26 0.66 16.16 -7.90
CA ALA A 26 -0.42 15.20 -7.95
C ALA A 26 -0.31 14.43 -6.64
N ILE A 27 -1.24 14.70 -5.74
CA ILE A 27 -1.57 13.81 -4.63
C ILE A 27 -1.85 12.47 -5.32
N SER A 28 -0.86 11.58 -5.33
CA SER A 28 -0.95 10.31 -6.02
C SER A 28 -1.93 9.46 -5.24
N ALA A 29 -3.14 9.38 -5.75
CA ALA A 29 -4.12 8.44 -5.25
C ALA A 29 -3.54 7.02 -5.38
N THR A 30 -3.41 6.33 -4.24
CA THR A 30 -3.21 4.88 -4.24
C THR A 30 -4.42 4.25 -4.91
N GLN A 31 -4.24 3.63 -6.07
CA GLN A 31 -5.35 3.05 -6.84
C GLN A 31 -5.31 1.53 -6.69
N LEU A 32 -6.41 0.92 -6.23
CA LEU A 32 -6.57 -0.54 -6.26
C LEU A 32 -6.64 -1.00 -7.72
N LEU A 33 -5.71 -1.88 -8.10
CA LEU A 33 -5.66 -2.49 -9.43
C LEU A 33 -6.36 -3.85 -9.44
N GLU A 34 -6.14 -4.63 -8.38
CA GLU A 34 -6.64 -6.00 -8.28
C GLU A 34 -6.85 -6.41 -6.82
N SER A 35 -7.86 -7.26 -6.58
CA SER A 35 -8.14 -7.87 -5.29
C SER A 35 -8.53 -9.33 -5.53
N ILE A 36 -7.78 -10.24 -4.94
CA ILE A 36 -7.93 -11.69 -5.12
C ILE A 36 -8.21 -12.30 -3.76
N ASP A 37 -9.31 -13.04 -3.65
CA ASP A 37 -9.57 -13.90 -2.50
C ASP A 37 -8.73 -15.18 -2.66
N LEU A 38 -7.91 -15.47 -1.65
CA LEU A 38 -7.00 -16.61 -1.61
C LEU A 38 -7.37 -17.61 -0.50
N SER A 39 -8.55 -17.46 0.13
CA SER A 39 -8.96 -18.25 1.29
C SER A 39 -8.96 -19.77 1.04
N GLU A 40 -9.23 -20.21 -0.19
CA GLU A 40 -9.17 -21.64 -0.56
C GLU A 40 -7.76 -22.12 -0.96
N LYS A 41 -6.80 -21.20 -1.16
CA LYS A 41 -5.47 -21.49 -1.70
C LYS A 41 -4.38 -21.40 -0.65
N ILE A 42 -4.48 -20.42 0.25
CA ILE A 42 -3.54 -20.20 1.35
C ILE A 42 -4.21 -20.63 2.65
N LYS A 43 -3.51 -21.49 3.40
CA LYS A 43 -4.00 -21.98 4.68
C LYS A 43 -4.16 -20.80 5.65
N SER A 44 -5.39 -20.59 6.09
CA SER A 44 -5.81 -19.56 7.04
C SER A 44 -6.99 -20.09 7.85
N THR A 45 -7.21 -19.54 9.04
CA THR A 45 -8.42 -19.91 9.83
C THR A 45 -9.59 -18.99 9.49
N GLU A 46 -9.32 -17.76 9.05
CA GLU A 46 -10.35 -16.74 8.79
C GLU A 46 -10.29 -16.14 7.38
N GLY A 47 -9.44 -16.69 6.52
CA GLY A 47 -9.33 -16.31 5.12
C GLY A 47 -8.02 -15.62 4.78
N SER A 48 -7.84 -15.35 3.49
CA SER A 48 -6.68 -14.60 2.99
C SER A 48 -7.03 -13.81 1.74
N GLU A 49 -6.36 -12.68 1.57
CA GLU A 49 -6.55 -11.82 0.41
C GLU A 49 -5.22 -11.27 -0.09
N LEU A 50 -5.14 -11.10 -1.40
CA LEU A 50 -4.06 -10.39 -2.07
C LEU A 50 -4.62 -9.16 -2.76
N LYS A 51 -4.05 -7.99 -2.46
CA LYS A 51 -4.41 -6.73 -3.09
C LYS A 51 -3.21 -6.11 -3.76
N LEU A 52 -3.39 -5.69 -5.01
CA LEU A 52 -2.40 -4.96 -5.76
C LEU A 52 -2.85 -3.51 -5.92
N TYR A 53 -2.00 -2.59 -5.52
CA TYR A 53 -2.23 -1.16 -5.63
C TYR A 53 -1.18 -0.52 -6.52
N ARG A 54 -1.57 0.48 -7.31
CA ARG A 54 -0.66 1.43 -7.92
C ARG A 54 -0.37 2.55 -6.92
N GLN A 55 0.90 2.84 -6.70
CA GLN A 55 1.37 3.94 -5.87
C GLN A 55 2.46 4.71 -6.64
N HIS A 56 2.13 5.89 -7.17
CA HIS A 56 3.02 6.68 -8.02
C HIS A 56 3.58 5.86 -9.22
N HIS A 57 4.89 5.61 -9.20
CA HIS A 57 5.70 4.87 -10.19
C HIS A 57 6.10 3.49 -9.68
N ALA A 58 5.28 2.93 -8.81
CA ALA A 58 5.47 1.63 -8.21
C ALA A 58 4.11 0.96 -8.01
N CYS A 59 4.14 -0.33 -7.72
CA CYS A 59 3.00 -1.07 -7.21
C CYS A 59 3.30 -1.64 -5.83
N LEU A 60 2.26 -1.73 -5.01
CA LEU A 60 2.27 -2.43 -3.74
C LEU A 60 1.43 -3.69 -3.88
N ALA A 61 2.03 -4.85 -3.68
CA ALA A 61 1.32 -6.10 -3.48
C ALA A 61 1.23 -6.36 -1.97
N ILE A 62 0.02 -6.54 -1.47
CA ILE A 62 -0.27 -6.75 -0.06
C ILE A 62 -0.98 -8.09 0.07
N LEU A 63 -0.31 -9.08 0.63
CA LEU A 63 -0.90 -10.36 1.03
C LEU A 63 -1.27 -10.28 2.50
N LYS A 64 -2.53 -10.55 2.83
CA LYS A 64 -3.03 -10.68 4.21
C LYS A 64 -3.53 -12.09 4.44
N VAL A 65 -3.10 -12.67 5.55
CA VAL A 65 -3.54 -13.96 6.04
C VAL A 65 -4.17 -13.75 7.41
N TYR A 66 -5.45 -14.07 7.53
CA TYR A 66 -6.23 -13.81 8.74
C TYR A 66 -6.31 -15.05 9.62
N GLY A 67 -6.04 -14.84 10.91
CA GLY A 67 -6.04 -15.85 11.96
C GLY A 67 -6.99 -15.47 13.11
N GLU A 68 -7.42 -16.47 13.87
CA GLU A 68 -8.30 -16.26 15.05
C GLU A 68 -7.70 -15.29 16.08
N ILE A 69 -6.38 -15.28 16.22
CA ILE A 69 -5.65 -14.49 17.23
C ILE A 69 -4.78 -13.39 16.63
N GLY A 70 -4.84 -13.20 15.31
CA GLY A 70 -3.96 -12.25 14.65
C GLY A 70 -4.10 -12.19 13.13
N GLN A 71 -3.23 -11.41 12.51
CA GLN A 71 -3.12 -11.30 11.05
C GLN A 71 -1.65 -11.15 10.67
N ASN A 72 -1.28 -11.82 9.60
CA ASN A 72 0.03 -11.66 8.98
C ASN A 72 -0.14 -10.87 7.70
N GLU A 73 0.64 -9.80 7.53
CA GLU A 73 0.62 -8.93 6.36
C GLU A 73 2.01 -8.89 5.72
N SER A 74 2.11 -9.33 4.46
CA SER A 74 3.34 -9.21 3.67
C SER A 74 3.13 -8.16 2.58
N ILE A 75 3.94 -7.11 2.61
CA ILE A 75 3.85 -5.97 1.70
C ILE A 75 5.11 -5.94 0.85
N TYR A 76 4.95 -5.98 -0.46
CA TYR A 76 6.04 -5.90 -1.42
C TYR A 76 5.85 -4.74 -2.38
N GLN A 77 6.92 -3.98 -2.59
CA GLN A 77 6.93 -2.87 -3.53
C GLN A 77 7.68 -3.26 -4.81
N PHE A 78 7.01 -3.09 -5.95
CA PHE A 78 7.56 -3.37 -7.27
C PHE A 78 7.68 -2.11 -8.12
N LYS A 79 8.72 -2.04 -8.93
CA LYS A 79 8.86 -1.04 -10.01
C LYS A 79 9.49 -1.70 -11.22
N ASN A 80 8.84 -1.60 -12.38
CA ASN A 80 9.23 -2.25 -13.63
C ASN A 80 9.51 -3.75 -13.43
N LYS A 81 8.60 -4.46 -12.74
CA LYS A 81 8.73 -5.85 -12.24
C LYS A 81 9.86 -6.13 -11.25
N GLN A 82 10.74 -5.17 -10.98
CA GLN A 82 11.80 -5.37 -10.01
C GLN A 82 11.25 -5.15 -8.61
N LEU A 83 11.53 -6.12 -7.73
CA LEU A 83 11.28 -5.97 -6.31
C LEU A 83 12.21 -4.88 -5.74
N LEU A 84 11.63 -3.86 -5.12
CA LEU A 84 12.38 -2.80 -4.45
C LEU A 84 12.60 -3.10 -2.97
N ASN A 85 11.53 -3.51 -2.29
CA ASN A 85 11.55 -3.84 -0.88
C ASN A 85 10.36 -4.75 -0.53
N GLY A 86 10.49 -5.42 0.61
CA GLY A 86 9.41 -6.17 1.22
C GLY A 86 9.46 -6.02 2.74
N VAL A 87 8.30 -5.90 3.37
CA VAL A 87 8.15 -5.94 4.82
C VAL A 87 7.08 -6.95 5.20
N HIS A 88 7.34 -7.69 6.28
CA HIS A 88 6.35 -8.53 6.94
C HIS A 88 5.91 -7.89 8.24
N ILE A 89 4.63 -7.96 8.52
CA ILE A 89 4.01 -7.38 9.69
C ILE A 89 3.08 -8.41 10.33
N ASP A 90 3.38 -8.79 11.57
CA ASP A 90 2.52 -9.63 12.38
C ASP A 90 1.70 -8.76 13.34
N TYR A 91 0.38 -8.90 13.28
CA TYR A 91 -0.56 -8.28 14.19
C TYR A 91 -1.11 -9.34 15.13
N LEU A 92 -0.88 -9.19 16.44
CA LEU A 92 -1.52 -10.04 17.45
C LEU A 92 -2.67 -9.29 18.11
N TYR A 93 -3.85 -9.92 18.13
CA TYR A 93 -5.04 -9.37 18.76
C TYR A 93 -5.03 -9.71 20.25
N GLN A 94 -4.86 -8.70 21.11
CA GLN A 94 -5.09 -8.88 22.55
C GLN A 94 -6.56 -8.61 22.88
N LEU A 95 -7.29 -9.68 23.18
CA LEU A 95 -8.68 -9.65 23.63
C LEU A 95 -8.75 -9.60 25.16
N ASP A 96 -9.76 -8.93 25.72
CA ASP A 96 -9.97 -8.91 27.17
C ASP A 96 -10.53 -10.28 27.62
N PRO A 97 -10.04 -10.90 28.70
CA PRO A 97 -10.57 -12.18 29.20
C PRO A 97 -12.10 -12.22 29.40
N VAL A 98 -12.73 -11.07 29.62
CA VAL A 98 -14.19 -10.93 29.75
C VAL A 98 -14.92 -11.15 28.42
N ASP A 99 -14.25 -10.88 27.30
CA ASP A 99 -14.83 -11.05 25.97
C ASP A 99 -14.65 -12.50 25.45
N VAL A 100 -13.79 -13.31 26.10
CA VAL A 100 -13.37 -14.67 25.67
C VAL A 100 -14.50 -15.67 25.56
N GLU A 101 -15.55 -15.52 26.36
CA GLU A 101 -16.72 -16.42 26.32
C GLU A 101 -17.71 -16.09 25.17
N GLN A 102 -17.55 -14.98 24.44
CA GLN A 102 -18.49 -14.53 23.39
C GLN A 102 -17.89 -14.46 21.97
N HIS A 103 -16.63 -14.87 21.76
CA HIS A 103 -15.89 -14.59 20.51
C HIS A 103 -16.12 -15.54 19.32
N ALA A 104 -16.89 -16.62 19.46
CA ALA A 104 -17.00 -17.65 18.41
C ALA A 104 -17.58 -17.15 17.06
N GLU A 105 -18.09 -15.91 17.01
CA GLU A 105 -18.75 -15.34 15.82
C GLU A 105 -18.13 -14.04 15.29
N TRP A 106 -17.03 -13.53 15.88
CA TRP A 106 -16.44 -12.26 15.40
C TRP A 106 -15.49 -12.51 14.23
N SER A 107 -15.55 -11.63 13.22
CA SER A 107 -14.56 -11.58 12.13
C SER A 107 -13.23 -10.96 12.58
N SER A 108 -12.14 -11.26 11.88
CA SER A 108 -10.80 -10.69 12.13
C SER A 108 -10.78 -9.15 12.11
N ILE A 109 -11.62 -8.54 11.28
CA ILE A 109 -11.76 -7.08 11.21
C ILE A 109 -12.37 -6.54 12.52
N GLU A 110 -13.39 -7.23 13.05
CA GLU A 110 -14.01 -6.87 14.33
C GLU A 110 -13.06 -7.12 15.50
N LEU A 111 -12.28 -8.20 15.45
CA LEU A 111 -11.22 -8.48 16.42
C LEU A 111 -10.15 -7.38 16.43
N MET A 112 -9.69 -6.92 15.27
CA MET A 112 -8.76 -5.78 15.18
C MET A 112 -9.32 -4.49 15.78
N GLN A 113 -10.58 -4.17 15.50
CA GLN A 113 -11.22 -2.96 16.00
C GLN A 113 -11.49 -3.01 17.50
N LYS A 114 -11.74 -4.21 18.04
CA LYS A 114 -12.01 -4.44 19.47
C LYS A 114 -10.77 -4.79 20.29
N ALA A 115 -9.66 -5.13 19.64
CA ALA A 115 -8.42 -5.45 20.32
C ALA A 115 -7.98 -4.28 21.19
N LYS A 116 -7.85 -4.54 22.49
CA LYS A 116 -7.40 -3.55 23.47
C LYS A 116 -5.95 -3.11 23.20
N LYS A 117 -5.18 -4.02 22.60
CA LYS A 117 -3.82 -3.78 22.15
C LYS A 117 -3.53 -4.63 20.92
N VAL A 118 -2.96 -4.01 19.91
CA VAL A 118 -2.39 -4.69 18.76
C VAL A 118 -0.87 -4.69 18.93
N MET A 119 -0.27 -5.86 19.05
CA MET A 119 1.20 -5.98 18.98
C MET A 119 1.59 -6.09 17.52
N VAL A 120 2.56 -5.27 17.11
CA VAL A 120 3.03 -5.19 15.74
C VAL A 120 4.51 -5.56 15.75
N ASP A 121 4.85 -6.71 15.16
CA ASP A 121 6.24 -7.05 14.86
C ASP A 121 6.52 -6.77 13.38
N ARG A 122 7.71 -6.25 13.06
CA ARG A 122 8.12 -5.91 11.71
C ARG A 122 9.44 -6.56 11.40
N SER A 123 9.47 -7.39 10.36
CA SER A 123 10.67 -8.05 9.87
C SER A 123 10.84 -7.83 8.36
N VAL A 124 12.01 -8.25 7.86
CA VAL A 124 12.20 -8.42 6.41
C VAL A 124 11.19 -9.46 5.93
N ALA A 125 10.57 -9.21 4.77
CA ALA A 125 9.59 -10.13 4.23
C ALA A 125 10.20 -11.46 3.82
N ASP A 126 9.43 -12.54 4.02
CA ASP A 126 9.86 -13.91 3.73
C ASP A 126 9.67 -14.28 2.26
N GLN A 127 10.67 -14.95 1.68
CA GLN A 127 10.66 -15.38 0.28
C GLN A 127 9.44 -16.22 -0.08
N ALA A 128 8.92 -17.06 0.84
CA ALA A 128 7.74 -17.86 0.56
C ALA A 128 6.49 -17.02 0.24
N ALA A 129 6.27 -15.93 1.00
CA ALA A 129 5.16 -15.02 0.75
C ALA A 129 5.34 -14.22 -0.55
N LEU A 130 6.58 -13.94 -0.95
CA LEU A 130 6.86 -13.32 -2.25
C LEU A 130 6.52 -14.27 -3.40
N ASP A 131 6.90 -15.55 -3.27
CA ASP A 131 6.62 -16.57 -4.27
C ASP A 131 5.09 -16.77 -4.44
N ASP A 132 4.33 -16.79 -3.35
CA ASP A 132 2.86 -16.84 -3.39
C ASP A 132 2.27 -15.63 -4.14
N ILE A 133 2.77 -14.42 -3.87
CA ILE A 133 2.31 -13.22 -4.58
C ILE A 133 2.62 -13.30 -6.07
N LEU A 134 3.86 -13.62 -6.43
CA LEU A 134 4.26 -13.71 -7.84
C LEU A 134 3.55 -14.85 -8.58
N HIS A 135 3.06 -15.87 -7.86
CA HIS A 135 2.25 -16.92 -8.44
C HIS A 135 0.82 -16.45 -8.81
N TYR A 136 0.25 -15.49 -8.07
CA TYR A 136 -1.13 -15.04 -8.27
C TYR A 136 -1.29 -13.69 -8.97
N VAL A 137 -0.25 -12.85 -8.99
CA VAL A 137 -0.30 -11.55 -9.68
C VAL A 137 -0.02 -11.72 -11.17
N ASP A 138 -0.85 -11.10 -12.02
CA ASP A 138 -0.60 -11.05 -13.46
C ASP A 138 0.62 -10.16 -13.79
N ASP A 139 1.63 -10.78 -14.39
CA ASP A 139 2.84 -10.16 -14.90
C ASP A 139 2.57 -8.98 -15.83
N GLN A 140 1.55 -9.07 -16.70
CA GLN A 140 1.18 -7.98 -17.61
C GLN A 140 0.61 -6.79 -16.85
N LEU A 141 -0.07 -7.06 -15.74
CA LEU A 141 -0.65 -6.05 -14.87
C LEU A 141 0.44 -5.29 -14.12
N LEU A 142 1.52 -5.98 -13.71
CA LEU A 142 2.74 -5.36 -13.20
C LEU A 142 3.46 -4.51 -14.27
N GLU A 143 3.63 -5.02 -15.49
CA GLU A 143 4.30 -4.26 -16.58
C GLU A 143 3.58 -2.97 -16.92
N LYS A 144 2.26 -3.04 -17.02
CA LYS A 144 1.44 -1.92 -17.48
C LYS A 144 1.31 -0.83 -16.43
N ASN A 145 1.27 -1.19 -15.14
CA ASN A 145 0.88 -0.26 -14.09
C ASN A 145 2.04 0.17 -13.17
N CYS A 146 3.16 -0.55 -13.15
CA CYS A 146 4.24 -0.33 -12.18
C CYS A 146 5.49 0.34 -12.79
N GLN A 147 5.34 1.26 -13.75
CA GLN A 147 6.45 1.89 -14.48
C GLN A 147 7.08 3.11 -13.79
#